data_AF-A0A7V7CT48-F1
#
_entry.id   AF-A0A7V7CT48-F1
#
_cell.length_a   1.000
_cell.length_b   1.000
_cell.length_c   1.000
_cell.angle_alpha   90.00
_cell.angle_beta   90.00
_cell.angle_gamma   90.00
#
_symmetry.space_group_name_H-M   'P 1'
#
loop_
_entity.id
_entity.type
_entity.pdbx_description
1 polymer ?
#
loop_
_entity_poly.entity_id
_entity_poly.type
_entity_poly.pdbx_seq_one_letter_code
_entity_poly.pdbx_strand_id
1 'polypeptide(L)'
;MQLTQHQIDYCMECGVCTGSCPVSRVLPSFSPRQMIKHGLEEPGDESALSQGIWACLSCGRCSERCPVEIDVPEFILRLRQKARKAGQLPLESHHGILQSIVDIQKGDVKQKRTDWAEEAGRFADKGDYFYFV
;
A
#
# COMPACT_ATOMS: atom_id res chain seq x y z
N MET A 1 6.91 -14.41 -3.00
CA MET A 1 8.25 -14.78 -3.49
C MET A 1 9.18 -13.61 -3.21
N GLN A 2 10.37 -13.80 -2.66
CA GLN A 2 11.27 -12.67 -2.41
C GLN A 2 11.96 -12.28 -3.72
N LEU A 3 11.61 -11.11 -4.27
CA LEU A 3 12.30 -10.54 -5.44
C LEU A 3 13.80 -10.40 -5.14
N THR A 4 14.68 -10.96 -5.96
CA THR A 4 16.13 -10.76 -5.82
C THR A 4 16.60 -9.63 -6.73
N GLN A 5 17.71 -8.95 -6.40
CA GLN A 5 18.28 -7.91 -7.27
C GLN A 5 18.57 -8.47 -8.67
N HIS A 6 19.11 -9.70 -8.72
CA HIS A 6 19.35 -10.43 -9.96
C HIS A 6 18.13 -10.54 -10.87
N GLN A 7 16.92 -10.74 -10.34
CA GLN A 7 15.71 -10.83 -11.17
C GLN A 7 15.39 -9.51 -11.89
N ILE A 8 15.66 -8.38 -11.24
CA ILE A 8 15.42 -7.05 -11.83
C ILE A 8 16.46 -6.77 -12.91
N ASP A 9 17.71 -7.17 -12.70
CA ASP A 9 18.82 -6.95 -13.64
C ASP A 9 18.60 -7.62 -15.01
N TYR A 10 17.72 -8.64 -15.09
CA TYR A 10 17.30 -9.27 -16.34
C TYR A 10 16.24 -8.48 -17.13
N CYS A 11 15.81 -7.30 -16.64
CA CYS A 11 14.85 -6.47 -17.36
C CYS A 11 15.38 -6.08 -18.75
N MET A 12 14.66 -6.50 -19.80
CA MET A 12 15.02 -6.21 -21.20
C MET A 12 14.33 -4.95 -21.75
N GLU A 13 13.75 -4.10 -20.89
CA GLU A 13 13.00 -2.89 -21.27
C GLU A 13 11.86 -3.08 -22.30
N CYS A 14 11.30 -4.29 -22.42
CA CYS A 14 10.30 -4.62 -23.46
C CYS A 14 8.95 -3.88 -23.33
N GLY A 15 8.64 -3.31 -22.16
CA GLY A 15 7.43 -2.50 -21.92
C GLY A 15 6.12 -3.27 -21.77
N VAL A 16 6.13 -4.60 -21.73
CA VAL A 16 4.93 -5.43 -21.50
C VAL A 16 4.22 -5.07 -20.19
N CYS A 17 4.99 -4.74 -19.15
CA CYS A 17 4.46 -4.30 -17.86
C CYS A 17 3.65 -2.99 -17.97
N THR A 18 4.12 -2.02 -18.76
CA THR A 18 3.40 -0.76 -19.03
C THR A 18 2.16 -1.00 -19.89
N GLY A 19 2.27 -1.78 -20.97
CA GLY A 19 1.12 -2.09 -21.84
C GLY A 19 0.00 -2.89 -21.16
N SER A 20 0.36 -3.72 -20.18
CA SER A 20 -0.59 -4.52 -19.40
C SER A 20 -1.19 -3.76 -18.21
N CYS A 21 -0.61 -2.62 -17.83
CA CYS A 21 -1.05 -1.87 -16.68
C CYS A 21 -2.34 -1.07 -17.00
N PRO A 22 -3.42 -1.22 -16.21
CA PRO A 22 -4.61 -0.38 -16.36
C PRO A 22 -4.34 1.08 -15.96
N VAL A 23 -3.44 1.32 -15.00
CA VAL A 23 -3.09 2.67 -14.53
C VAL A 23 -2.34 3.44 -15.62
N SER A 24 -1.36 2.82 -16.29
CA SER A 24 -0.62 3.45 -17.39
C SER A 24 -1.50 3.88 -18.56
N ARG A 25 -2.69 3.29 -18.72
CA ARG A 25 -3.66 3.69 -19.76
C ARG A 25 -4.38 5.00 -19.43
N VAL A 26 -4.61 5.26 -18.15
CA VAL A 26 -5.37 6.43 -17.68
C VAL A 26 -4.43 7.55 -17.20
N LEU A 27 -3.27 7.18 -16.66
CA LEU A 27 -2.24 8.08 -16.16
C LEU A 27 -0.95 7.86 -16.95
N PRO A 28 -0.72 8.61 -18.05
CA PRO A 28 0.44 8.42 -18.93
C PRO A 28 1.80 8.61 -18.24
N SER A 29 1.85 9.39 -17.16
CA SER A 29 3.05 9.57 -16.34
C SER A 29 3.40 8.34 -15.49
N PHE A 30 2.50 7.37 -15.34
CA PHE A 30 2.75 6.15 -14.59
C PHE A 30 3.23 5.04 -15.54
N SER A 31 4.48 4.61 -15.39
CA SER A 31 5.06 3.54 -16.20
C SER A 31 5.90 2.58 -15.33
N PRO A 32 5.41 1.34 -15.08
CA PRO A 32 6.18 0.33 -14.35
C PRO A 32 7.54 0.05 -15.00
N ARG A 33 7.64 0.10 -16.34
CA ARG A 33 8.91 -0.05 -17.07
C ARG A 33 9.90 1.02 -16.67
N GLN A 34 9.48 2.29 -16.63
CA GLN A 34 10.38 3.39 -16.26
C GLN A 34 10.79 3.29 -14.79
N MET A 35 9.87 2.91 -13.91
CA MET A 35 10.21 2.69 -12.49
C MET A 35 11.29 1.61 -12.32
N ILE A 36 11.18 0.49 -13.06
CA ILE A 36 12.21 -0.56 -13.04
C ILE A 36 13.54 -0.03 -13.58
N LYS A 37 13.51 0.68 -14.71
CA LYS A 37 14.70 1.28 -15.32
C LYS A 37 15.43 2.21 -14.36
N HIS A 38 14.72 3.18 -13.77
CA HIS A 38 15.30 4.11 -12.80
C HIS A 38 15.88 3.37 -11.58
N GLY A 39 15.18 2.34 -11.09
CA GLY A 39 15.68 1.51 -9.99
C GLY A 39 16.95 0.72 -10.31
N LEU A 40 17.26 0.47 -11.59
CA LEU A 40 18.48 -0.19 -12.06
C LEU A 40 19.63 0.81 -12.29
N GLU A 41 19.32 1.97 -12.87
CA GLU A 41 20.33 2.98 -13.24
C GLU A 41 20.84 3.77 -12.03
N GLU A 42 20.01 3.97 -11.01
CA GLU A 42 20.34 4.80 -9.84
C GLU A 42 20.06 4.04 -8.52
N PRO A 43 20.82 2.98 -8.22
CA PRO A 43 20.66 2.21 -6.98
C PRO A 43 21.02 3.07 -5.77
N GLY A 44 20.03 3.76 -5.20
CA GLY A 44 20.20 4.65 -4.04
C GLY A 44 19.61 6.04 -4.23
N ASP A 45 19.20 6.41 -5.43
CA ASP A 45 18.53 7.68 -5.63
C ASP A 45 17.07 7.60 -5.19
N GLU A 46 16.74 8.38 -4.16
CA GLU A 46 15.38 8.56 -3.68
C GLU A 46 14.54 9.47 -4.59
N SER A 47 15.15 10.13 -5.57
CA SER A 47 14.46 10.90 -6.61
C SER A 47 13.59 10.02 -7.51
N ALA A 48 13.97 8.74 -7.70
CA ALA A 48 13.20 7.72 -8.41
C ALA A 48 11.88 7.36 -7.69
N LEU A 49 11.71 7.77 -6.43
CA LEU A 49 10.48 7.65 -5.65
C LEU A 49 9.47 8.72 -6.10
N SER A 50 9.06 8.66 -7.36
CA SER A 50 7.95 9.49 -7.83
C SER A 50 6.69 9.20 -7.00
N GLN A 51 5.86 10.22 -6.76
CA GLN A 51 4.50 10.01 -6.21
C GLN A 51 3.69 8.96 -6.99
N GLY A 52 4.08 8.71 -8.25
CA GLY A 52 3.52 7.66 -9.10
C GLY A 52 3.57 6.27 -8.49
N ILE A 53 4.53 5.92 -7.61
CA ILE A 53 4.56 4.57 -7.00
C ILE A 53 3.26 4.24 -6.23
N TRP A 54 2.56 5.25 -5.73
CA TRP A 54 1.30 5.11 -5.00
C TRP A 54 0.11 4.84 -5.92
N ALA A 55 0.21 5.18 -7.21
CA ALA A 55 -0.84 4.90 -8.19
C ALA A 55 -0.93 3.40 -8.57
N CYS A 56 0.11 2.60 -8.30
CA CYS A 56 0.08 1.17 -8.58
C CYS A 56 -1.01 0.44 -7.78
N LEU A 57 -1.89 -0.30 -8.46
CA LEU A 57 -2.95 -1.09 -7.80
C LEU A 57 -2.44 -2.42 -7.23
N SER A 58 -1.18 -2.78 -7.45
CA SER A 58 -0.58 -4.07 -7.05
C SER A 58 -1.33 -5.29 -7.63
N CYS A 59 -2.02 -5.12 -8.77
CA CYS A 59 -2.88 -6.14 -9.37
C CYS A 59 -2.17 -7.33 -10.05
N GLY A 60 -0.83 -7.37 -10.11
CA GLY A 60 -0.07 -8.51 -10.62
C GLY A 60 -0.02 -8.71 -12.15
N ARG A 61 -0.90 -8.07 -12.94
CA ARG A 61 -0.98 -8.28 -14.42
C ARG A 61 0.34 -8.09 -15.18
N CYS A 62 1.20 -7.20 -14.70
CA CYS A 62 2.53 -6.96 -15.27
C CYS A 62 3.48 -8.14 -15.03
N SER A 63 3.41 -8.79 -13.87
CA SER A 63 4.23 -9.95 -13.51
C SER A 63 3.79 -11.20 -14.24
N GLU A 64 2.48 -11.44 -14.35
CA GLU A 64 1.93 -12.58 -15.12
C GLU A 64 2.37 -12.59 -16.59
N ARG A 65 2.72 -11.42 -17.14
CA ARG A 65 3.10 -11.26 -18.54
C ARG A 65 4.58 -10.93 -18.72
N CYS A 66 5.35 -10.86 -17.64
CA CYS A 66 6.76 -10.55 -17.73
C CYS A 66 7.52 -11.74 -18.34
N PRO A 67 8.21 -11.59 -19.49
CA PRO A 67 8.92 -12.70 -20.13
C PRO A 67 10.14 -13.19 -19.32
N VAL A 68 10.59 -12.41 -18.34
CA VAL A 68 11.70 -12.71 -17.43
C VAL A 68 11.24 -12.78 -15.96
N GLU A 69 9.93 -12.95 -15.74
CA GLU A 69 9.33 -13.27 -14.45
C GLU A 69 9.62 -12.28 -13.30
N ILE A 70 9.73 -10.99 -13.63
CA ILE A 70 9.91 -9.94 -12.61
C ILE A 70 8.60 -9.78 -11.80
N ASP A 71 8.73 -9.88 -10.47
CA ASP A 71 7.67 -9.51 -9.52
C ASP A 71 7.61 -7.98 -9.34
N VAL A 72 6.91 -7.31 -10.27
CA VAL A 72 6.78 -5.85 -10.32
C VAL A 72 5.97 -5.30 -9.15
N PRO A 73 4.87 -5.94 -8.68
CA PRO A 73 4.20 -5.53 -7.44
C PRO A 73 5.14 -5.53 -6.23
N GLU A 74 5.93 -6.59 -6.04
CA GLU A 74 6.91 -6.67 -4.95
C GLU A 74 8.00 -5.59 -5.11
N PHE A 75 8.48 -5.35 -6.33
CA PHE A 75 9.40 -4.25 -6.61
C PHE A 75 8.85 -2.90 -6.16
N ILE A 76 7.61 -2.58 -6.55
CA ILE A 76 6.95 -1.32 -6.18
C ILE A 76 6.68 -1.26 -4.67
N LEU A 77 6.35 -2.39 -4.02
CA LEU A 77 6.19 -2.45 -2.57
C LEU A 77 7.47 -2.05 -1.84
N ARG A 78 8.62 -2.52 -2.29
CA ARG A 78 9.92 -2.13 -1.72
C ARG A 78 10.23 -0.66 -1.93
N LEU A 79 9.89 -0.10 -3.10
CA LEU A 79 10.00 1.34 -3.33
C LEU A 79 9.10 2.13 -2.37
N ARG A 80 7.87 1.70 -2.13
CA ARG A 80 6.96 2.31 -1.14
C ARG A 80 7.50 2.25 0.29
N GLN A 81 8.16 1.15 0.65
CA GLN A 81 8.82 1.04 1.96
C GLN A 81 9.98 2.02 2.09
N LYS A 82 10.80 2.18 1.05
CA LYS A 82 11.87 3.18 1.01
C LYS A 82 11.29 4.61 1.09
N ALA A 83 10.28 4.93 0.29
CA ALA A 83 9.59 6.22 0.32
C ALA A 83 9.03 6.56 1.71
N ARG A 84 8.38 5.60 2.39
CA ARG A 84 7.91 5.79 3.76
C ARG A 84 9.06 6.10 4.73
N LYS A 85 10.19 5.40 4.63
CA LYS A 85 11.38 5.66 5.47
C LYS A 85 11.98 7.05 5.21
N ALA A 86 11.91 7.52 3.97
CA ALA A 86 12.33 8.86 3.57
C ALA A 86 11.31 9.98 3.90
N GLY A 87 10.19 9.65 4.56
CA GLY A 87 9.12 10.62 4.85
C GLY A 87 8.23 11.00 3.66
N GLN A 88 8.43 10.34 2.51
CA GLN A 88 7.59 10.50 1.33
C GLN A 88 6.35 9.61 1.44
N LEU A 89 5.30 10.17 2.05
CA LEU A 89 4.04 9.46 2.29
C LEU A 89 3.09 9.55 1.09
N PRO A 90 2.20 8.56 0.90
CA PRO A 90 1.11 8.68 -0.06
C PRO A 90 0.16 9.81 0.31
N LEU A 91 -0.58 10.30 -0.70
CA LEU A 91 -1.83 10.99 -0.44
C LEU A 91 -2.89 9.95 -0.09
N GLU A 92 -3.12 9.77 1.20
CA GLU A 92 -4.11 8.82 1.71
C GLU A 92 -5.54 9.27 1.33
N SER A 93 -6.40 8.31 0.97
CA SER A 93 -7.81 8.58 0.74
C SER A 93 -8.44 9.25 1.97
N HIS A 94 -9.32 10.22 1.74
CA HIS A 94 -9.96 11.00 2.81
C HIS A 94 -8.96 11.60 3.81
N HIS A 95 -7.79 12.02 3.34
CA HIS A 95 -6.75 12.67 4.15
C HIS A 95 -6.30 11.84 5.36
N GLY A 96 -6.34 10.51 5.25
CA GLY A 96 -5.86 9.64 6.33
C GLY A 96 -6.86 9.38 7.46
N ILE A 97 -8.14 9.78 7.32
CA ILE A 97 -9.15 9.57 8.36
C ILE A 97 -9.29 8.09 8.71
N LEU A 98 -9.30 7.20 7.71
CA LEU A 98 -9.48 5.76 7.94
C LEU A 98 -8.29 5.17 8.73
N GLN A 99 -7.09 5.62 8.41
CA GLN A 99 -5.84 5.25 9.07
C GLN A 99 -5.85 5.75 10.52
N SER A 100 -6.30 6.99 10.73
CA SER A 100 -6.46 7.59 12.07
C SER A 100 -7.44 6.82 12.94
N ILE A 101 -8.58 6.40 12.38
CA ILE A 101 -9.57 5.57 13.10
C ILE A 101 -8.93 4.24 13.55
N VAL A 102 -8.23 3.57 12.64
CA VAL A 102 -7.55 2.29 12.94
C VAL A 102 -6.47 2.49 14.01
N ASP A 103 -5.69 3.56 13.94
CA ASP A 103 -4.66 3.86 14.93
C ASP A 103 -5.25 4.10 16.33
N ILE A 104 -6.39 4.80 16.41
CA ILE A 104 -7.14 4.98 17.66
C ILE A 104 -7.64 3.63 18.19
N GLN A 105 -8.18 2.77 17.33
CA GLN A 105 -8.70 1.46 17.71
C GLN A 105 -7.62 0.47 18.15
N LYS A 106 -6.40 0.60 17.60
CA LYS A 106 -5.23 -0.19 17.99
C LYS A 106 -4.61 0.30 19.30
N GLY A 107 -4.85 1.55 19.68
CA GLY A 107 -4.38 2.09 20.95
C GLY A 107 -4.95 1.32 22.15
N ASP A 108 -4.26 1.38 23.28
CA ASP A 108 -4.71 0.79 24.55
C ASP A 108 -5.80 1.69 25.18
N VAL A 109 -6.89 1.88 24.44
CA VAL A 109 -8.00 2.74 24.80
C VAL A 109 -9.00 1.91 25.60
N LYS A 110 -9.07 2.16 26.90
CA LYS A 110 -10.12 1.58 27.75
C LYS A 110 -11.47 2.25 27.43
N GLN A 111 -12.20 1.69 26.47
CA GLN A 111 -13.50 2.19 26.06
C GLN A 111 -14.54 2.02 27.17
N LYS A 112 -15.13 3.11 27.61
CA LYS A 112 -16.27 3.10 28.52
C LYS A 112 -17.58 3.12 27.72
N ARG A 113 -17.96 1.94 27.20
CA ARG A 113 -19.03 1.80 26.18
C ARG A 113 -20.43 2.09 26.71
N THR A 114 -20.63 2.07 28.03
CA THR A 114 -21.93 2.17 28.68
C THR A 114 -22.16 3.48 29.43
N ASP A 115 -21.17 4.38 29.48
CA ASP A 115 -21.27 5.65 30.23
C ASP A 115 -22.44 6.52 29.77
N TRP A 116 -22.75 6.52 28.46
CA TRP A 116 -23.87 7.26 27.89
C TRP A 116 -25.24 6.79 28.40
N ALA A 117 -25.31 5.57 28.95
CA ALA A 117 -26.55 4.93 29.34
C ALA A 117 -26.76 4.94 30.86
N GLU A 118 -25.84 5.50 31.66
CA GLU A 118 -25.93 5.51 33.14
C GLU A 118 -27.28 6.05 33.65
N GLU A 119 -27.85 7.05 32.98
CA GLU A 119 -29.16 7.61 33.33
C GLU A 119 -30.35 6.81 32.78
N ALA A 120 -30.12 5.94 31.80
CA ALA A 120 -31.15 5.17 31.12
C ALA A 120 -31.62 3.93 31.90
N GLY A 121 -30.85 3.46 32.89
CA GLY A 121 -31.26 2.30 33.68
C GLY A 121 -30.20 1.71 34.61
N ARG A 122 -30.44 0.47 35.07
CA ARG A 122 -29.52 -0.29 35.90
C ARG A 122 -28.71 -1.24 35.04
N PHE A 123 -27.38 -1.23 35.22
CA PHE A 123 -26.46 -2.09 34.49
C PHE A 123 -25.88 -3.16 35.42
N ALA A 124 -25.67 -4.35 34.88
CA ALA A 124 -24.98 -5.44 35.55
C ALA A 124 -23.97 -6.05 34.58
N ASP A 125 -22.75 -6.28 35.06
CA ASP A 125 -21.67 -6.87 34.25
C ASP A 125 -21.88 -8.37 33.97
N LYS A 126 -22.84 -9.00 34.64
CA LYS A 126 -23.15 -10.43 34.54
C LYS A 126 -24.66 -10.65 34.62
N GLY A 127 -25.16 -11.60 33.85
CA GLY A 127 -26.55 -12.04 33.86
C GLY A 127 -26.75 -13.21 32.91
N ASP A 128 -27.94 -13.82 32.97
CA ASP A 128 -28.28 -14.98 32.13
C ASP A 128 -28.44 -14.61 30.65
N TYR A 129 -28.68 -13.33 30.37
CA TYR A 129 -28.86 -12.78 29.03
C TYR A 129 -27.96 -11.55 28.84
N PHE A 130 -27.22 -11.54 27.74
CA PHE A 130 -26.44 -10.40 27.31
C PHE A 130 -27.18 -9.65 26.22
N TYR A 131 -27.53 -8.38 26.47
CA TYR A 131 -28.15 -7.50 25.49
C TYR A 131 -27.05 -6.71 24.77
N PHE A 132 -26.84 -7.01 23.49
CA PHE A 132 -25.86 -6.33 22.64
C PHE A 132 -26.58 -5.31 21.75
N VAL A 133 -26.27 -4.02 21.93
CA VAL A 133 -26.71 -2.92 21.06
C VAL A 133 -25.50 -2.32 20.36
#